data_AF-A0A8T5DHK1-F1
#
_entry.id   AF-A0A8T5DHK1-F1
#
_cell.length_a   1.000
_cell.length_b   1.000
_cell.length_c   1.000
_cell.angle_alpha   90.00
_cell.angle_beta   90.00
_cell.angle_gamma   90.00
#
_symmetry.space_group_name_H-M   'P 1'
#
loop_
_entity.id
_entity.type
_entity.pdbx_description
1 polymer ?
#
loop_
_entity_poly.entity_id
_entity_poly.type
_entity_poly.pdbx_seq_one_letter_code
_entity_poly.pdbx_strand_id
1 'polypeptide(L)'
;MVKFNLKFLGKKASLNLSIEAIVIVVIAFVVLGLGLGFVKGQFGSMEDTSNSVQESVRQQILDDLRTSNNKLSFPATDITLETGEMDTQAIGIKNTEDSEKSFLVKFQVKSDSGFVDFVSEKTTTWTTSDGISVSARLGWDDYSQVLGAGDNKVVPVSITAPDKTGNYLFKVVVTDETDGSEYDSKTFFIKTT
;
A
#
# COMPACT_ATOMS: atom_id res chain seq x y z
N MET A 1 -55.27 -41.26 -53.45
CA MET A 1 -55.82 -39.92 -53.74
C MET A 1 -56.50 -39.39 -52.47
N VAL A 2 -55.82 -38.59 -51.63
CA VAL A 2 -56.42 -37.59 -50.71
C VAL A 2 -55.33 -36.53 -50.42
N LYS A 3 -55.76 -35.27 -50.40
CA LYS A 3 -55.03 -34.01 -50.55
C LYS A 3 -54.14 -33.63 -49.36
N PHE A 4 -52.93 -33.13 -49.66
CA PHE A 4 -52.14 -32.28 -48.77
C PHE A 4 -52.83 -30.91 -48.63
N ASN A 5 -53.20 -30.52 -47.41
CA ASN A 5 -53.76 -29.20 -47.12
C ASN A 5 -52.72 -28.38 -46.34
N LEU A 6 -51.98 -27.53 -47.05
CA LEU A 6 -50.98 -26.64 -46.47
C LEU A 6 -51.69 -25.38 -45.95
N LYS A 7 -52.11 -25.39 -44.68
CA LYS A 7 -52.60 -24.19 -44.00
C LYS A 7 -51.41 -23.25 -43.70
N PHE A 8 -51.47 -22.06 -44.28
CA PHE A 8 -50.65 -20.88 -43.99
C PHE A 8 -50.67 -20.55 -42.48
N LEU A 9 -49.67 -20.99 -41.73
CA LEU A 9 -49.41 -20.59 -40.34
C LEU A 9 -48.19 -19.67 -40.32
N GLY A 10 -48.38 -18.42 -39.84
CA GLY A 10 -47.32 -17.76 -39.08
C GLY A 10 -46.54 -16.58 -39.68
N LYS A 11 -46.92 -15.96 -40.81
CA LYS A 11 -46.21 -14.75 -41.30
C LYS A 11 -46.14 -13.59 -40.29
N LYS A 12 -47.07 -13.54 -39.31
CA LYS A 12 -47.06 -12.57 -38.21
C LYS A 12 -46.20 -13.00 -37.00
N ALA A 13 -45.99 -14.31 -36.83
CA ALA A 13 -45.20 -14.85 -35.72
C ALA A 13 -43.68 -14.75 -35.99
N SER A 14 -43.25 -14.95 -37.23
CA SER A 14 -41.84 -14.81 -37.63
C SER A 14 -41.34 -13.36 -37.53
N LEU A 15 -42.20 -12.37 -37.81
CA LEU A 15 -41.86 -10.95 -37.71
C LEU A 15 -41.60 -10.52 -36.26
N ASN A 16 -42.42 -10.98 -35.30
CA ASN A 16 -42.22 -10.65 -33.88
C ASN A 16 -40.93 -11.26 -33.31
N LEU A 17 -40.61 -12.51 -33.68
CA LEU A 17 -39.34 -13.15 -33.27
C LEU A 17 -38.11 -12.43 -33.83
N SER A 18 -38.22 -11.89 -35.06
CA SER A 18 -37.12 -11.14 -35.69
C SER A 18 -36.86 -9.81 -34.98
N ILE A 19 -37.91 -9.14 -34.53
CA ILE A 19 -37.84 -7.87 -33.81
C ILE A 19 -37.29 -8.07 -32.40
N GLU A 20 -37.73 -9.09 -31.69
CA GLU A 20 -37.22 -9.41 -30.35
C GLU A 20 -35.73 -9.74 -30.38
N ALA A 21 -35.28 -10.52 -31.37
CA ALA A 21 -33.87 -10.86 -31.54
C ALA A 21 -32.99 -9.62 -31.78
N ILE A 22 -33.42 -8.69 -32.63
CA ILE A 22 -32.61 -7.47 -32.88
C ILE A 22 -32.58 -6.55 -31.67
N VAL A 23 -33.67 -6.47 -30.90
CA VAL A 23 -33.72 -5.68 -29.66
C VAL A 23 -32.72 -6.23 -28.63
N ILE A 24 -32.66 -7.55 -28.44
CA ILE A 24 -31.71 -8.17 -27.52
C ILE A 24 -30.27 -7.88 -27.94
N VAL A 25 -29.97 -7.98 -29.25
CA VAL A 25 -28.63 -7.70 -29.80
C VAL A 25 -28.23 -6.24 -29.57
N VAL A 26 -29.14 -5.29 -29.81
CA VAL A 26 -28.86 -3.86 -29.61
C VAL A 26 -28.63 -3.55 -28.12
N ILE A 27 -29.46 -4.10 -27.23
CA ILE A 27 -29.28 -3.93 -25.78
C ILE A 27 -27.93 -4.49 -25.34
N ALA A 28 -27.52 -5.66 -25.86
CA ALA A 28 -26.23 -6.25 -25.54
C ALA A 28 -25.06 -5.34 -25.94
N PHE A 29 -25.09 -4.72 -27.14
CA PHE A 29 -24.05 -3.78 -27.56
C PHE A 29 -24.00 -2.51 -26.70
N VAL A 30 -25.16 -1.97 -26.30
CA VAL A 30 -25.22 -0.79 -25.42
C VAL A 30 -24.68 -1.12 -24.03
N VAL A 31 -25.09 -2.25 -23.45
CA VAL A 31 -24.63 -2.69 -22.12
C VAL A 31 -23.13 -2.98 -22.14
N LEU A 32 -22.59 -3.59 -23.20
CA LEU A 32 -21.16 -3.81 -23.36
C LEU A 32 -20.39 -2.48 -23.46
N GLY A 33 -20.90 -1.52 -24.24
CA GLY A 33 -20.28 -0.19 -24.38
C GLY A 33 -20.24 0.58 -23.05
N LEU A 34 -21.35 0.58 -22.30
CA LEU A 34 -21.45 1.22 -21.00
C LEU A 34 -20.61 0.49 -19.94
N GLY A 35 -20.59 -0.85 -19.97
CA GLY A 35 -19.79 -1.67 -19.07
C GLY A 35 -18.29 -1.39 -19.21
N LEU A 36 -17.78 -1.34 -20.45
CA LEU A 36 -16.38 -1.02 -20.72
C LEU A 36 -16.01 0.41 -20.30
N GLY A 37 -16.91 1.39 -20.53
CA GLY A 37 -16.71 2.77 -20.10
C GLY A 37 -16.69 2.94 -18.58
N PHE A 38 -17.59 2.26 -17.87
CA PHE A 38 -17.65 2.26 -16.41
C PHE A 38 -16.41 1.61 -15.78
N VAL A 39 -16.02 0.44 -16.30
CA VAL A 39 -14.82 -0.28 -15.84
C VAL A 39 -13.57 0.58 -16.05
N LYS A 40 -13.41 1.19 -17.24
CA LYS A 40 -12.29 2.10 -17.51
C LYS A 40 -12.29 3.34 -16.62
N GLY A 41 -13.47 3.91 -16.34
CA GLY A 41 -13.62 5.06 -15.44
C GLY A 41 -13.20 4.74 -14.01
N GLN A 42 -13.61 3.58 -13.48
CA GLN A 42 -13.25 3.15 -12.13
C GLN A 42 -11.75 2.85 -11.98
N PHE A 43 -11.16 2.14 -12.95
CA PHE A 43 -9.72 1.86 -12.93
C PHE A 43 -8.88 3.15 -13.06
N GLY A 44 -9.30 4.12 -13.86
CA GLY A 44 -8.62 5.42 -13.94
C GLY A 44 -8.66 6.21 -12.63
N SER A 45 -9.81 6.26 -11.96
CA SER A 45 -9.93 6.95 -10.66
C SER A 45 -9.14 6.29 -9.52
N MET A 46 -8.90 4.98 -9.60
CA MET A 46 -8.08 4.25 -8.63
C MET A 46 -6.58 4.56 -8.80
N GLU A 47 -6.11 4.74 -10.04
CA GLU A 47 -4.71 5.10 -10.33
C GLU A 47 -4.37 6.53 -9.91
N ASP A 48 -5.29 7.48 -10.12
CA ASP A 48 -5.11 8.89 -9.72
C ASP A 48 -5.07 9.08 -8.19
N THR A 49 -5.89 8.33 -7.46
CA THR A 49 -5.96 8.44 -5.98
C THR A 49 -4.70 7.91 -5.30
N SER A 50 -4.06 6.87 -5.84
CA SER A 50 -2.83 6.30 -5.27
C SER A 50 -1.62 7.23 -5.39
N ASN A 51 -1.51 7.95 -6.52
CA ASN A 51 -0.39 8.86 -6.78
C ASN A 51 -0.49 10.18 -6.01
N SER A 52 -1.70 10.76 -5.84
CA SER A 52 -1.87 12.03 -5.13
C SER A 52 -1.64 11.95 -3.62
N VAL A 53 -1.96 10.79 -3.01
CA VAL A 53 -1.73 10.57 -1.57
C VAL A 53 -0.24 10.44 -1.27
N GLN A 54 0.52 9.73 -2.12
CA GLN A 54 1.97 9.57 -1.95
C GLN A 54 2.72 10.91 -2.06
N GLU A 55 2.35 11.78 -3.00
CA GLU A 55 2.99 13.09 -3.18
C GLU A 55 2.70 14.05 -2.01
N SER A 56 1.47 14.01 -1.47
CA SER A 56 1.09 14.84 -0.30
C SER A 56 1.87 14.45 0.96
N VAL A 57 2.05 13.14 1.19
CA VAL A 57 2.84 12.62 2.32
C VAL A 57 4.32 12.99 2.16
N ARG A 58 4.86 12.90 0.93
CA ARG A 58 6.23 13.31 0.63
C ARG A 58 6.47 14.79 0.93
N GLN A 59 5.55 15.66 0.52
CA GLN A 59 5.65 17.11 0.78
C GLN A 59 5.57 17.41 2.28
N GLN A 60 4.68 16.75 3.01
CA GLN A 60 4.60 16.91 4.47
C GLN A 60 5.90 16.52 5.19
N ILE A 61 6.55 15.44 4.76
CA ILE A 61 7.86 15.01 5.29
C ILE A 61 8.94 16.05 4.98
N LEU A 62 8.96 16.56 3.75
CA LEU A 62 9.93 17.58 3.34
C LEU A 62 9.74 18.89 4.12
N ASP A 63 8.49 19.31 4.35
CA ASP A 63 8.17 20.50 5.13
C ASP A 63 8.53 20.30 6.61
N ASP A 64 8.27 19.13 7.18
CA ASP A 64 8.70 18.81 8.55
C ASP A 64 10.23 18.85 8.66
N LEU A 65 10.97 18.15 7.80
CA LEU A 65 12.44 18.15 7.80
C LEU A 65 13.07 19.54 7.57
N ARG A 66 12.39 20.42 6.85
CA ARG A 66 12.79 21.82 6.64
C ARG A 66 12.53 22.70 7.87
N THR A 67 11.41 22.49 8.55
CA THR A 67 10.95 23.38 9.63
C THR A 67 11.43 22.98 11.02
N SER A 68 11.58 21.68 11.30
CA SER A 68 11.89 21.17 12.64
C SER A 68 13.37 20.85 12.89
N ASN A 69 14.22 20.90 11.85
CA ASN A 69 15.62 20.43 11.89
C ASN A 69 15.78 19.00 12.45
N ASN A 70 14.72 18.19 12.36
CA ASN A 70 14.74 16.79 12.78
C ASN A 70 15.64 15.97 11.85
N LYS A 71 16.40 15.04 12.42
CA LYS A 71 17.29 14.11 11.68
C LYS A 71 16.48 13.00 11.01
N LEU A 72 15.43 12.53 11.68
CA LEU A 72 14.46 11.55 11.20
C LEU A 72 13.04 12.13 11.26
N SER A 73 12.30 12.01 10.17
CA SER A 73 10.86 12.27 10.13
C SER A 73 10.11 11.01 9.72
N PHE A 74 9.11 10.66 10.51
CA PHE A 74 8.14 9.63 10.18
C PHE A 74 6.76 10.17 10.56
N PRO A 75 5.85 10.38 9.60
CA PRO A 75 4.62 11.13 9.83
C PRO A 75 3.63 10.39 10.73
N ALA A 76 3.65 9.07 10.73
CA ALA A 76 2.74 8.26 11.53
C ALA A 76 3.30 8.01 12.95
N THR A 77 2.51 8.36 13.98
CA THR A 77 2.74 7.88 15.35
C THR A 77 1.95 6.61 15.63
N ASP A 78 0.78 6.48 14.99
CA ASP A 78 -0.16 5.39 15.15
C ASP A 78 -0.73 5.04 13.76
N ILE A 79 -0.63 3.77 13.41
CA ILE A 79 -1.12 3.21 12.15
C ILE A 79 -2.20 2.18 12.51
N THR A 80 -3.40 2.30 11.95
CA THR A 80 -4.49 1.33 12.17
C THR A 80 -4.74 0.57 10.88
N LEU A 81 -4.64 -0.75 10.92
CA LEU A 81 -4.76 -1.64 9.76
C LEU A 81 -5.59 -2.88 10.12
N GLU A 82 -6.22 -3.49 9.14
CA GLU A 82 -6.79 -4.84 9.28
C GLU A 82 -5.69 -5.90 9.31
N THR A 83 -5.94 -7.06 9.93
CA THR A 83 -4.95 -8.15 9.97
C THR A 83 -4.47 -8.54 8.56
N GLY A 84 -3.16 -8.46 8.32
CA GLY A 84 -2.56 -8.78 7.03
C GLY A 84 -2.75 -7.72 5.93
N GLU A 85 -3.38 -6.59 6.22
CA GLU A 85 -3.44 -5.45 5.31
C GLU A 85 -2.03 -4.88 5.08
N MET A 86 -1.78 -4.38 3.89
CA MET A 86 -0.53 -3.72 3.54
C MET A 86 -0.78 -2.23 3.35
N ASP A 87 0.06 -1.43 3.98
CA ASP A 87 0.07 0.02 3.85
C ASP A 87 1.47 0.52 3.49
N THR A 88 1.53 1.63 2.77
CA THR A 88 2.79 2.25 2.34
C THR A 88 3.00 3.56 3.06
N GLN A 89 4.06 3.61 3.85
CA GLN A 89 4.50 4.78 4.57
C GLN A 89 5.80 5.32 3.97
N ALA A 90 6.21 6.51 4.41
CA ALA A 90 7.46 7.12 3.99
C ALA A 90 8.24 7.64 5.20
N ILE A 91 9.55 7.43 5.18
CA ILE A 91 10.49 7.96 6.17
C ILE A 91 11.36 9.02 5.50
N GLY A 92 11.53 10.16 6.17
CA GLY A 92 12.50 11.17 5.80
C GLY A 92 13.76 11.07 6.66
N ILE A 93 14.93 11.06 6.01
CA ILE A 93 16.25 11.10 6.65
C ILE A 93 16.92 12.38 6.19
N LYS A 94 17.52 13.12 7.13
CA LYS A 94 18.29 14.34 6.83
C LYS A 94 19.67 14.24 7.42
N ASN A 95 20.68 14.53 6.62
CA ASN A 95 22.03 14.72 7.12
C ASN A 95 22.18 16.13 7.69
N THR A 96 22.23 16.25 9.01
CA THR A 96 22.47 17.54 9.69
C THR A 96 23.95 17.83 9.94
N GLU A 97 24.85 16.95 9.51
CA GLU A 97 26.29 17.11 9.69
C GLU A 97 26.90 17.91 8.52
N ASP A 98 28.08 18.49 8.76
CA ASP A 98 28.80 19.31 7.78
C ASP A 98 29.61 18.48 6.76
N SER A 99 29.48 17.15 6.79
CA SER A 99 30.16 16.21 5.90
C SER A 99 29.19 15.19 5.33
N GLU A 100 29.55 14.60 4.19
CA GLU A 100 28.84 13.45 3.64
C GLU A 100 28.80 12.30 4.66
N LYS A 101 27.64 11.62 4.73
CA LYS A 101 27.43 10.45 5.59
C LYS A 101 26.60 9.39 4.89
N SER A 102 26.87 8.14 5.28
CA SER A 102 26.16 6.95 4.82
C SER A 102 25.22 6.47 5.92
N PHE A 103 23.94 6.33 5.60
CA PHE A 103 22.91 5.93 6.56
C PHE A 103 22.28 4.59 6.19
N LEU A 104 22.01 3.77 7.21
CA LEU A 104 21.22 2.54 7.09
C LEU A 104 19.94 2.66 7.91
N VAL A 105 18.82 2.21 7.33
CA VAL A 105 17.52 2.17 8.00
C VAL A 105 17.26 0.76 8.48
N LYS A 106 16.86 0.64 9.75
CA LYS A 106 16.44 -0.62 10.38
C LYS A 106 15.09 -0.45 11.03
N PHE A 107 14.33 -1.53 11.03
CA PHE A 107 13.07 -1.62 11.74
C PHE A 107 13.14 -2.68 12.82
N GLN A 108 12.49 -2.41 13.93
CA GLN A 108 12.40 -3.32 15.07
C GLN A 108 10.99 -3.35 15.62
N VAL A 109 10.62 -4.44 16.28
CA VAL A 109 9.37 -4.55 17.05
C VAL A 109 9.66 -4.95 18.49
N LYS A 110 8.89 -4.38 19.42
CA LYS A 110 8.95 -4.74 20.83
C LYS A 110 8.37 -6.14 21.04
N SER A 111 9.25 -7.03 21.49
CA SER A 111 8.95 -8.37 22.00
C SER A 111 9.01 -8.38 23.54
N ASP A 112 8.64 -9.50 24.15
CA ASP A 112 8.86 -9.80 25.58
C ASP A 112 10.28 -9.39 26.02
N SER A 113 11.30 -10.01 25.43
CA SER A 113 12.69 -9.92 25.88
C SER A 113 13.47 -8.70 25.37
N GLY A 114 12.88 -7.85 24.53
CA GLY A 114 13.60 -6.73 23.91
C GLY A 114 13.00 -6.29 22.58
N PHE A 115 13.81 -5.67 21.74
CA PHE A 115 13.47 -5.36 20.35
C PHE A 115 13.99 -6.45 19.43
N VAL A 116 13.19 -6.84 18.44
CA VAL A 116 13.53 -7.82 17.41
C VAL A 116 13.65 -7.09 16.08
N ASP A 117 14.79 -7.28 15.40
CA ASP A 117 15.05 -6.66 14.11
C ASP A 117 14.22 -7.30 12.98
N PHE A 118 13.70 -6.47 12.10
CA PHE A 118 13.17 -6.93 10.81
C PHE A 118 14.29 -7.13 9.81
N VAL A 119 14.04 -8.03 8.87
CA VAL A 119 14.82 -8.15 7.62
C VAL A 119 13.91 -7.70 6.49
N SER A 120 14.41 -6.81 5.62
CA SER A 120 13.61 -6.25 4.53
C SER A 120 13.00 -7.35 3.67
N GLU A 121 11.73 -7.16 3.34
CA GLU A 121 10.90 -8.05 2.54
C GLU A 121 10.70 -9.45 3.12
N LYS A 122 11.10 -9.72 4.37
CA LYS A 122 10.88 -11.02 5.03
C LYS A 122 9.86 -10.90 6.16
N THR A 123 9.16 -12.00 6.40
CA THR A 123 8.29 -12.12 7.57
C THR A 123 9.15 -12.30 8.82
N THR A 124 8.95 -11.43 9.80
CA THR A 124 9.53 -11.55 11.13
C THR A 124 8.45 -12.03 12.09
N THR A 125 8.81 -12.96 12.97
CA THR A 125 7.95 -13.49 14.02
C THR A 125 8.53 -13.14 15.37
N TRP A 126 7.69 -12.70 16.30
CA TRP A 126 8.06 -12.41 17.68
C TRP A 126 6.97 -12.87 18.64
N THR A 127 7.32 -12.92 19.93
CA THR A 127 6.40 -13.32 20.99
C THR A 127 6.05 -12.09 21.83
N THR A 128 4.75 -11.84 22.03
CA THR A 128 4.30 -10.77 22.92
C THR A 128 4.53 -11.12 24.40
N SER A 129 4.38 -10.15 25.29
CA SER A 129 4.42 -10.38 26.75
C SER A 129 3.43 -11.44 27.23
N ASP A 130 2.36 -11.66 26.47
CA ASP A 130 1.30 -12.63 26.78
C ASP A 130 1.60 -14.03 26.23
N GLY A 131 2.79 -14.24 25.65
CA GLY A 131 3.21 -15.52 25.08
C GLY A 131 2.59 -15.82 23.71
N ILE A 132 2.01 -14.82 23.03
CA ILE A 132 1.39 -14.99 21.71
C ILE A 132 2.44 -14.79 20.62
N SER A 133 2.56 -15.77 19.73
CA SER A 133 3.39 -15.64 18.52
C SER A 133 2.66 -14.82 17.46
N VAL A 134 3.30 -13.75 17.00
CA VAL A 134 2.77 -12.77 16.04
C VAL A 134 3.78 -12.62 14.91
N SER A 135 3.28 -12.44 13.69
CA SER A 135 4.11 -12.23 12.52
C SER A 135 3.69 -10.99 11.74
N ALA A 136 4.67 -10.29 11.18
CA ALA A 136 4.47 -9.14 10.28
C ALA A 136 5.60 -9.10 9.25
N ARG A 137 5.42 -8.31 8.19
CA ARG A 137 6.41 -8.15 7.13
C ARG A 137 6.60 -6.67 6.83
N LEU A 138 7.84 -6.21 6.83
CA LEU A 138 8.20 -4.87 6.40
C LEU A 138 9.11 -4.96 5.19
N GLY A 139 8.97 -4.02 4.26
CA GLY A 139 9.80 -3.90 3.07
C GLY A 139 10.26 -2.45 2.92
N TRP A 140 11.56 -2.27 2.76
CA TRP A 140 12.20 -0.97 2.55
C TRP A 140 13.51 -1.15 1.77
N ASP A 141 14.06 -0.05 1.29
CA ASP A 141 15.42 -0.03 0.74
C ASP A 141 16.44 -0.14 1.89
N ASP A 142 17.01 -1.33 2.08
CA ASP A 142 18.00 -1.63 3.12
C ASP A 142 19.45 -1.37 2.70
N TYR A 143 19.66 -0.75 1.53
CA TYR A 143 20.97 -0.31 1.09
C TYR A 143 21.38 1.01 1.75
N SER A 144 22.70 1.22 1.80
CA SER A 144 23.30 2.45 2.30
C SER A 144 22.85 3.67 1.51
N GLN A 145 22.35 4.66 2.23
CA GLN A 145 21.90 5.94 1.70
C GLN A 145 22.98 6.99 1.94
N VAL A 146 23.73 7.33 0.89
CA VAL A 146 24.77 8.38 0.94
C VAL A 146 24.12 9.75 0.77
N LEU A 147 24.29 10.63 1.75
CA LEU A 147 23.74 11.98 1.77
C LEU A 147 24.84 13.01 1.99
N GLY A 148 24.89 14.04 1.14
CA GLY A 148 25.75 15.21 1.33
C GLY A 148 25.36 16.02 2.56
N ALA A 149 26.19 16.99 2.94
CA ALA A 149 25.91 17.88 4.07
C ALA A 149 24.62 18.68 3.83
N GLY A 150 23.64 18.56 4.75
CA GLY A 150 22.33 19.22 4.64
C GLY A 150 21.33 18.53 3.71
N ASP A 151 21.73 17.48 2.98
CA ASP A 151 20.84 16.74 2.08
C ASP A 151 19.82 15.92 2.86
N ASN A 152 18.72 15.60 2.18
CA ASN A 152 17.69 14.72 2.72
C ASN A 152 17.24 13.69 1.67
N LYS A 153 16.68 12.60 2.17
CA LYS A 153 16.14 11.50 1.38
C LYS A 153 14.85 10.99 2.00
N VAL A 154 13.90 10.66 1.13
CA VAL A 154 12.68 9.97 1.53
C VAL A 154 12.78 8.52 1.09
N VAL A 155 12.62 7.60 2.03
CA VAL A 155 12.64 6.15 1.84
C VAL A 155 11.21 5.62 2.00
N PRO A 156 10.59 5.05 0.95
CA PRO A 156 9.30 4.40 1.06
C PRO A 156 9.42 3.09 1.82
N VAL A 157 8.38 2.76 2.61
CA VAL A 157 8.32 1.54 3.42
C VAL A 157 6.95 0.91 3.30
N SER A 158 6.91 -0.34 2.82
CA SER A 158 5.71 -1.17 2.85
C SER A 158 5.62 -1.88 4.20
N ILE A 159 4.48 -1.75 4.87
CA ILE A 159 4.21 -2.36 6.17
C ILE A 159 3.02 -3.31 5.99
N THR A 160 3.24 -4.60 6.19
CA THR A 160 2.18 -5.59 6.31
C THR A 160 1.81 -5.72 7.79
N ALA A 161 0.54 -5.47 8.11
CA ALA A 161 0.02 -5.50 9.46
C ALA A 161 0.26 -6.86 10.14
N PRO A 162 0.48 -6.88 11.46
CA PRO A 162 0.53 -8.09 12.25
C PRO A 162 -0.64 -9.05 11.98
N ASP A 163 -0.37 -10.35 11.98
CA ASP A 163 -1.36 -11.42 11.71
C ASP A 163 -2.34 -11.68 12.88
N LYS A 164 -2.21 -10.93 13.97
CA LYS A 164 -3.08 -10.97 15.14
C LYS A 164 -3.56 -9.55 15.47
N THR A 165 -4.81 -9.46 15.92
CA THR A 165 -5.39 -8.23 16.49
C THR A 165 -4.60 -7.84 17.74
N GLY A 166 -4.25 -6.56 17.85
CA GLY A 166 -3.45 -6.07 18.96
C GLY A 166 -2.91 -4.67 18.73
N ASN A 167 -2.13 -4.17 19.68
CA ASN A 167 -1.38 -2.93 19.54
C ASN A 167 0.10 -3.22 19.74
N TYR A 168 0.90 -2.97 18.70
CA TYR A 168 2.28 -3.39 18.63
C TYR A 168 3.19 -2.17 18.50
N LEU A 169 4.23 -2.12 19.34
CA LEU A 169 5.20 -1.04 19.32
C LEU A 169 6.35 -1.36 18.37
N PHE A 170 6.48 -0.57 17.32
CA PHE A 170 7.57 -0.63 16.36
C PHE A 170 8.57 0.50 16.61
N LYS A 171 9.82 0.30 16.18
CA LYS A 171 10.89 1.28 16.22
C LYS A 171 11.57 1.32 14.86
N VAL A 172 11.69 2.51 14.27
CA VAL A 172 12.61 2.78 13.17
C VAL A 172 13.90 3.35 13.74
N VAL A 173 15.04 2.86 13.24
CA VAL A 173 16.38 3.26 13.65
C VAL A 173 17.17 3.64 12.40
N VAL A 174 17.76 4.83 12.40
CA VAL A 174 18.75 5.23 11.40
C VAL A 174 20.12 5.12 12.05
N THR A 175 21.02 4.36 11.43
CA THR A 175 22.40 4.21 11.89
C THR A 175 23.38 4.79 10.89
N ASP A 176 24.45 5.43 11.37
CA ASP A 176 25.60 5.76 10.53
C ASP A 176 26.33 4.45 10.17
N GLU A 177 26.52 4.20 8.88
CA GLU A 177 27.17 2.98 8.40
C GLU A 177 28.66 2.94 8.76
N THR A 178 29.29 4.10 8.93
CA THR A 178 30.74 4.23 9.15
C THR A 178 31.15 3.70 10.52
N ASP A 179 30.39 4.03 11.55
CA ASP A 179 30.68 3.68 12.94
C ASP A 179 29.62 2.78 13.60
N GLY A 180 28.50 2.54 12.91
CA GLY A 180 27.39 1.73 13.40
C GLY A 180 26.56 2.40 14.51
N SER A 181 26.81 3.67 14.81
CA SER A 181 26.10 4.40 15.86
C SER A 181 24.67 4.73 15.45
N GLU A 182 23.77 4.77 16.44
CA GLU A 182 22.40 5.26 16.23
C GLU A 182 22.46 6.77 15.95
N TYR A 183 22.07 7.16 14.74
CA TYR A 183 22.01 8.56 14.33
C TYR A 183 20.73 9.23 14.85
N ASP A 184 19.61 8.54 14.69
CA ASP A 184 18.32 8.91 15.26
C ASP A 184 17.37 7.69 15.28
N SER A 185 16.33 7.74 16.10
CA SER A 185 15.30 6.72 16.09
C SER A 185 13.93 7.25 16.51
N LYS A 186 12.88 6.57 16.06
CA LYS A 186 11.50 6.91 16.39
C LYS A 186 10.66 5.66 16.59
N THR A 187 9.78 5.70 17.58
CA THR A 187 8.81 4.63 17.83
C THR A 187 7.44 5.00 17.31
N PHE A 188 6.69 4.01 16.85
CA PHE A 188 5.32 4.15 16.38
C PHE A 188 4.51 2.88 16.70
N PHE A 189 3.20 3.03 16.79
CA PHE A 189 2.30 1.91 17.04
C PHE A 189 1.65 1.43 15.74
N ILE A 190 1.54 0.11 15.61
CA ILE A 190 0.63 -0.52 14.64
C ILE A 190 -0.47 -1.20 15.43
N LYS A 191 -1.69 -0.69 15.25
CA LYS A 191 -2.90 -1.27 15.79
C LYS A 191 -3.57 -2.12 14.71
N THR A 192 -3.69 -3.40 14.99
CA THR A 192 -4.39 -4.33 14.13
C THR A 192 -5.79 -4.57 14.68
N THR A 193 -6.83 -4.37 13.86
CA THR A 193 -8.22 -4.70 14.20
C THR A 193 -8.67 -5.99 13.56
#